data_AF-D9Q2T4-F1
#
_entry.id   AF-D9Q2T4-F1
#
_cell.length_a   1.000
_cell.length_b   1.000
_cell.length_c   1.000
_cell.angle_alpha   90.00
_cell.angle_beta   90.00
_cell.angle_gamma   90.00
#
_symmetry.space_group_name_H-M   'P 1'
#
loop_
_entity.id
_entity.type
_entity.pdbx_description
1 polymer ?
#
loop_
_entity_poly.entity_id
_entity_poly.type
_entity_poly.pdbx_seq_one_letter_code
_entity_poly.pdbx_strand_id
1 'polypeptide(L)'
;MVTNIEISGFTEEVLEALVKAGIYGSKTEAIRDAIRRLLESYDLKEISLRAYKNGSISFQLAVEISGLSVDELTWYFLSRDTAPLLGSDDASEIVSGEEQLKSRGSITFDLSSLYAMLELNAVDLVSQLGKKLSISSKTMERAKALVLRLSKAKGVAYTLSSFDVVSINKSLMEFSRRNGISLQEAHSIYIAKKLNGILVSDDAKTRQVSRSYGVPAVPTLSLLSYARSQGLVNNNYFKELVMKMATIPFMVPKDFIG
;
A
#
# COMPACT_ATOMS: atom_id res chain seq x y z
N MET A 1 3.60 -22.51 6.25
CA MET A 1 2.77 -23.14 5.20
C MET A 1 3.68 -24.10 4.45
N VAL A 2 3.32 -25.37 4.34
CA VAL A 2 4.11 -26.34 3.56
C VAL A 2 3.70 -26.18 2.11
N THR A 3 4.66 -25.92 1.23
CA THR A 3 4.44 -25.94 -0.22
C THR A 3 4.89 -27.31 -0.70
N ASN A 4 3.95 -28.13 -1.16
CA ASN A 4 4.28 -29.42 -1.74
C ASN A 4 4.74 -29.18 -3.18
N ILE A 5 6.01 -29.52 -3.44
CA ILE A 5 6.60 -29.45 -4.78
C ILE A 5 6.85 -30.90 -5.19
N GLU A 6 6.18 -31.34 -6.24
CA GLU A 6 6.47 -32.63 -6.86
C GLU A 6 7.66 -32.45 -7.80
N ILE A 7 8.76 -33.12 -7.48
CA ILE A 7 9.97 -33.19 -8.31
C ILE A 7 10.17 -34.65 -8.65
N SER A 8 10.21 -34.97 -9.94
CA SER A 8 10.32 -36.35 -10.42
C SER A 8 11.32 -36.46 -11.57
N GLY A 9 11.75 -37.70 -11.82
CA GLY A 9 12.67 -38.05 -12.91
C GLY A 9 14.09 -37.55 -12.66
N PHE A 10 14.76 -37.13 -13.73
CA PHE A 10 16.18 -36.74 -13.72
C PHE A 10 16.54 -35.72 -12.63
N THR A 11 15.68 -34.73 -12.38
CA THR A 11 15.92 -33.69 -11.36
C THR A 11 16.00 -34.28 -9.95
N GLU A 12 15.19 -35.29 -9.65
CA GLU A 12 15.23 -35.98 -8.36
C GLU A 12 16.52 -36.81 -8.21
N GLU A 13 16.93 -37.50 -9.26
CA GLU A 13 18.18 -38.28 -9.29
C GLU A 13 19.41 -37.38 -9.06
N VAL A 14 19.42 -36.19 -9.67
CA VAL A 14 20.47 -35.19 -9.46
C VAL A 14 20.47 -34.67 -8.02
N LEU A 15 19.30 -34.36 -7.45
CA LEU A 15 19.19 -33.95 -6.04
C LEU A 15 19.68 -35.04 -5.08
N GLU A 16 19.41 -36.32 -5.37
CA GLU A 16 19.98 -37.44 -4.61
C GLU A 16 21.49 -37.53 -4.72
N ALA A 17 22.03 -37.40 -5.93
CA ALA A 17 23.47 -37.44 -6.16
C ALA A 17 24.18 -36.30 -5.38
N LEU A 18 23.61 -35.10 -5.37
CA LEU A 18 24.13 -33.96 -4.61
C LEU A 18 24.18 -34.23 -3.09
N VAL A 19 23.15 -34.90 -2.55
CA VAL A 19 23.11 -35.29 -1.12
C VAL A 19 24.11 -36.41 -0.84
N LYS A 20 24.15 -37.45 -1.69
CA LYS A 20 25.10 -38.58 -1.56
C LYS A 20 26.57 -38.12 -1.66
N ALA A 21 26.84 -37.08 -2.45
CA ALA A 21 28.15 -36.45 -2.57
C ALA A 21 28.53 -35.56 -1.38
N GLY A 22 27.63 -35.36 -0.40
CA GLY A 22 27.87 -34.52 0.77
C GLY A 22 27.84 -33.02 0.49
N ILE A 23 27.38 -32.58 -0.69
CA ILE A 23 27.31 -31.15 -1.06
C ILE A 23 26.18 -30.45 -0.29
N TYR A 24 25.06 -31.14 -0.06
CA TYR A 24 23.95 -30.67 0.77
C TYR A 24 23.55 -31.75 1.78
N GLY A 25 23.05 -31.33 2.94
CA GLY A 25 22.57 -32.26 3.98
C GLY A 25 21.22 -32.89 3.68
N SER A 26 20.43 -32.31 2.76
CA SER A 26 19.15 -32.88 2.33
C SER A 26 18.68 -32.36 0.96
N LYS A 27 17.75 -33.08 0.30
CA LYS A 27 17.09 -32.60 -0.93
C LYS A 27 16.41 -31.24 -0.71
N THR A 28 15.76 -31.06 0.45
CA THR A 28 15.07 -29.81 0.82
C THR A 28 16.03 -28.62 0.89
N GLU A 29 17.22 -28.82 1.43
CA GLU A 29 18.26 -27.79 1.49
C GLU A 29 18.74 -27.41 0.07
N ALA A 30 19.03 -28.41 -0.75
CA ALA A 30 19.40 -28.21 -2.15
C ALA A 30 18.31 -27.45 -2.94
N ILE A 31 17.03 -27.80 -2.74
CA ILE A 31 15.89 -27.10 -3.36
C ILE A 31 15.81 -25.64 -2.86
N ARG A 32 15.95 -25.40 -1.56
CA ARG A 32 15.95 -24.03 -1.02
C ARG A 32 17.10 -23.21 -1.58
N ASP A 33 18.29 -23.78 -1.71
CA ASP A 33 19.44 -23.07 -2.30
C ASP A 33 19.22 -22.79 -3.80
N ALA A 34 18.69 -23.76 -4.55
CA ALA A 34 18.34 -23.59 -5.95
C ALA A 34 17.29 -22.48 -6.15
N ILE A 35 16.23 -22.47 -5.34
CA ILE A 35 15.21 -21.40 -5.38
C ILE A 35 15.84 -20.06 -5.01
N ARG A 36 16.70 -20.00 -3.98
CA ARG A 36 17.38 -18.77 -3.59
C ARG A 36 18.23 -18.22 -4.75
N ARG A 37 19.07 -19.04 -5.36
CA ARG A 37 19.90 -18.66 -6.52
C ARG A 37 19.05 -18.23 -7.72
N LEU A 38 17.92 -18.90 -7.93
CA LEU A 38 16.96 -18.52 -8.97
C LEU A 38 16.34 -17.14 -8.69
N LEU A 39 15.96 -16.85 -7.45
CA LEU A 39 15.44 -15.53 -7.09
C LEU A 39 16.52 -14.44 -7.21
N GLU A 40 17.76 -14.76 -6.85
CA GLU A 40 18.93 -13.87 -7.01
C GLU A 40 19.26 -13.59 -8.48
N SER A 41 18.88 -14.46 -9.41
CA SER A 41 19.11 -14.25 -10.85
C SER A 41 18.07 -13.37 -11.52
N TYR A 42 16.95 -13.07 -10.86
CA TYR A 42 15.90 -12.20 -11.38
C TYR A 42 16.04 -10.75 -10.89
N ASP A 43 15.75 -9.80 -11.79
CA ASP A 43 15.52 -8.41 -11.39
C ASP A 43 14.11 -8.28 -10.80
N LEU A 44 14.02 -8.34 -9.47
CA LEU A 44 12.75 -8.21 -8.74
C LEU A 44 12.06 -6.87 -9.00
N LYS A 45 12.81 -5.81 -9.34
CA LYS A 45 12.24 -4.50 -9.69
C LYS A 45 11.48 -4.60 -10.99
N GLU A 46 12.07 -5.23 -12.00
CA GLU A 46 11.45 -5.46 -13.30
C GLU A 46 10.23 -6.39 -13.19
N ILE A 47 10.31 -7.45 -12.37
CA ILE A 47 9.16 -8.33 -12.09
C ILE A 47 8.02 -7.53 -11.46
N SER A 48 8.31 -6.70 -10.46
CA SER A 48 7.31 -5.89 -9.77
C SER A 48 6.64 -4.89 -10.72
N LEU A 49 7.42 -4.25 -11.61
CA LEU A 49 6.92 -3.33 -12.62
C LEU A 49 5.98 -4.04 -13.59
N ARG A 50 6.38 -5.20 -14.13
CA ARG A 50 5.53 -5.98 -15.06
C ARG A 50 4.22 -6.42 -14.42
N ALA A 51 4.29 -6.95 -13.20
CA ALA A 51 3.10 -7.37 -12.47
C ALA A 51 2.16 -6.18 -12.18
N TYR A 52 2.72 -5.01 -11.84
CA TYR A 52 1.96 -3.79 -11.61
C TYR A 52 1.31 -3.26 -12.89
N LYS A 53 2.07 -3.14 -13.99
CA LYS A 53 1.56 -2.66 -15.30
C LYS A 53 0.39 -3.50 -15.82
N ASN A 54 0.41 -4.80 -15.55
CA ASN A 54 -0.68 -5.72 -15.92
C ASN A 54 -1.89 -5.62 -14.98
N GLY A 55 -1.93 -4.69 -14.02
CA GLY A 55 -2.99 -4.54 -13.03
C GLY A 55 -3.12 -5.75 -12.08
N SER A 56 -2.10 -6.61 -12.02
CA SER A 56 -2.14 -7.85 -11.26
C SER A 56 -1.88 -7.62 -9.78
N ILE A 57 -1.09 -6.60 -9.44
CA ILE A 57 -0.74 -6.27 -8.07
C ILE A 57 -0.95 -4.78 -7.75
N SER A 58 -1.20 -4.45 -6.48
CA SER A 58 -1.13 -3.08 -5.97
C SER A 58 0.31 -2.56 -5.97
N PHE A 59 0.46 -1.24 -5.92
CA PHE A 59 1.75 -0.57 -5.82
C PHE A 59 2.47 -0.93 -4.52
N GLN A 60 1.74 -1.05 -3.41
CA GLN A 60 2.35 -1.45 -2.13
C GLN A 60 2.86 -2.89 -2.17
N LEU A 61 2.17 -3.80 -2.87
CA LEU A 61 2.70 -5.14 -3.10
C LEU A 61 3.94 -5.12 -4.02
N ALA A 62 3.98 -4.23 -5.01
CA ALA A 62 5.16 -4.04 -5.85
C ALA A 62 6.37 -3.53 -5.04
N VAL A 63 6.15 -2.60 -4.10
CA VAL A 63 7.16 -2.14 -3.12
C VAL A 63 7.71 -3.34 -2.32
N GLU A 64 6.82 -4.20 -1.81
CA GLU A 64 7.25 -5.39 -1.05
C GLU A 64 8.06 -6.39 -1.89
N ILE A 65 7.66 -6.65 -3.14
CA ILE A 65 8.35 -7.59 -4.04
C ILE A 65 9.72 -7.05 -4.47
N SER A 66 9.80 -5.77 -4.82
CA SER A 66 11.03 -5.14 -5.30
C SER A 66 12.10 -4.98 -4.22
N GLY A 67 11.69 -4.96 -2.95
CA GLY A 67 12.58 -4.66 -1.82
C GLY A 67 13.02 -3.19 -1.74
N LEU A 68 12.46 -2.31 -2.58
CA LEU A 68 12.73 -0.88 -2.60
C LEU A 68 11.80 -0.13 -1.65
N SER A 69 12.16 1.10 -1.28
CA SER A 69 11.22 2.05 -0.67
C SER A 69 10.20 2.57 -1.68
N VAL A 70 9.13 3.20 -1.17
CA VAL A 70 8.07 3.85 -1.99
C VAL A 70 8.67 4.84 -2.99
N ASP A 71 9.61 5.68 -2.57
CA ASP A 71 10.22 6.69 -3.43
C ASP A 71 11.13 6.05 -4.48
N GLU A 72 11.97 5.09 -4.08
CA GLU A 72 12.89 4.41 -4.99
C GLU A 72 12.14 3.65 -6.07
N LEU A 73 11.06 2.95 -5.70
CA LEU A 73 10.23 2.25 -6.69
C LEU A 73 9.47 3.22 -7.58
N THR A 74 8.98 4.34 -7.03
CA THR A 74 8.37 5.41 -7.82
C THR A 74 9.32 5.92 -8.90
N TRP A 75 10.54 6.29 -8.52
CA TRP A 75 11.56 6.75 -9.46
C TRP A 75 11.94 5.68 -10.48
N TYR A 76 12.04 4.43 -10.04
CA TYR A 76 12.27 3.30 -10.94
C TYR A 76 11.14 3.17 -11.97
N PHE A 77 9.88 3.23 -11.56
CA PHE A 77 8.72 3.17 -12.46
C PHE A 77 8.72 4.34 -13.45
N LEU A 78 8.96 5.56 -12.97
CA LEU A 78 9.05 6.76 -13.82
C LEU A 78 10.19 6.67 -14.83
N SER A 79 11.35 6.12 -14.44
CA SER A 79 12.48 5.89 -15.36
C SER A 79 12.19 4.85 -16.46
N ARG A 80 11.06 4.14 -16.36
CA ARG A 80 10.55 3.15 -17.32
C ARG A 80 9.22 3.59 -17.93
N ASP A 81 9.00 4.90 -18.01
CA ASP A 81 7.82 5.54 -18.61
C ASP A 81 6.48 5.01 -18.05
N THR A 82 6.48 4.66 -16.76
CA THR A 82 5.31 4.14 -16.07
C THR A 82 5.08 4.96 -14.81
N ALA A 83 4.01 5.73 -14.73
CA ALA A 83 3.64 6.40 -13.49
C ALA A 83 2.84 5.45 -12.59
N PRO A 84 3.11 5.40 -11.27
CA PRO A 84 2.20 4.80 -10.32
C PRO A 84 0.80 5.44 -10.40
N LEU A 85 -0.24 4.61 -10.43
CA LEU A 85 -1.64 5.01 -10.39
C LEU A 85 -2.10 5.23 -8.94
N LEU A 86 -1.43 6.13 -8.22
CA LEU A 86 -1.87 6.56 -6.88
C LEU A 86 -2.88 7.70 -7.03
N GLY A 87 -3.84 7.82 -6.11
CA GLY A 87 -4.91 8.82 -6.20
C GLY A 87 -6.05 8.41 -7.11
N SER A 88 -6.74 9.41 -7.68
CA SER A 88 -7.86 9.22 -8.61
C SER A 88 -7.93 10.38 -9.58
N ASP A 89 -8.11 10.09 -10.86
CA ASP A 89 -8.40 11.05 -11.92
C ASP A 89 -9.91 11.27 -12.15
N ASP A 90 -10.77 10.53 -11.44
CA ASP A 90 -12.23 10.61 -11.54
C ASP A 90 -12.81 11.56 -10.49
N ALA A 91 -13.27 12.74 -10.93
CA ALA A 91 -13.90 13.73 -10.06
C ALA A 91 -15.16 13.18 -9.35
N SER A 92 -15.90 12.26 -9.97
CA SER A 92 -17.09 11.65 -9.37
C SER A 92 -16.74 10.71 -8.21
N GLU A 93 -15.58 10.03 -8.28
CA GLU A 93 -15.03 9.25 -7.17
C GLU A 93 -14.71 10.18 -5.98
N ILE A 94 -14.16 11.37 -6.25
CA ILE A 94 -13.84 12.33 -5.19
C ILE A 94 -15.10 12.82 -4.46
N VAL A 95 -16.09 13.28 -5.23
CA VAL A 95 -17.35 13.84 -4.69
C VAL A 95 -18.16 12.76 -3.96
N SER A 96 -18.31 11.58 -4.54
CA SER A 96 -19.01 10.47 -3.88
C SER A 96 -18.27 10.01 -2.61
N GLY A 97 -16.94 10.05 -2.61
CA GLY A 97 -16.13 9.75 -1.44
C GLY A 97 -16.34 10.74 -0.29
N GLU A 98 -16.48 12.03 -0.59
CA GLU A 98 -16.82 13.06 0.41
C GLU A 98 -18.16 12.75 1.10
N GLU A 99 -19.19 12.38 0.35
CA GLU A 99 -20.50 12.01 0.92
C GLU A 99 -20.42 10.76 1.80
N GLN A 100 -19.62 9.76 1.40
CA GLN A 100 -19.38 8.57 2.23
C GLN A 100 -18.66 8.91 3.54
N LEU A 101 -17.76 9.89 3.54
CA LEU A 101 -17.06 10.35 4.74
C LEU A 101 -17.98 11.07 5.73
N LYS A 102 -18.99 11.81 5.25
CA LYS A 102 -20.01 12.44 6.11
C LYS A 102 -20.76 11.41 6.96
N SER A 103 -21.17 10.30 6.34
CA SER A 103 -22.04 9.28 6.96
C SER A 103 -21.32 8.26 7.86
N ARG A 104 -19.99 8.24 7.91
CA ARG A 104 -19.22 7.23 8.68
C ARG A 104 -18.41 7.85 9.81
N GLY A 105 -18.39 7.18 10.97
CA GLY A 105 -17.67 7.65 12.15
C GLY A 105 -16.21 7.19 12.27
N SER A 106 -15.78 6.22 11.44
CA SER A 106 -14.46 5.59 11.53
C SER A 106 -13.77 5.58 10.17
N ILE A 107 -12.47 5.90 10.18
CA ILE A 107 -11.60 5.95 9.00
C ILE A 107 -10.40 5.05 9.27
N THR A 108 -10.08 4.18 8.31
CA THR A 108 -8.89 3.33 8.35
C THR A 108 -7.95 3.74 7.24
N PHE A 109 -6.67 3.86 7.54
CA PHE A 109 -5.64 4.26 6.59
C PHE A 109 -4.76 3.05 6.23
N ASP A 110 -4.33 2.99 4.98
CA ASP A 110 -3.26 2.10 4.54
C ASP A 110 -1.95 2.87 4.38
N LEU A 111 -0.89 2.18 3.95
CA LEU A 111 0.42 2.83 3.81
C LEU A 111 0.44 3.93 2.73
N SER A 112 -0.35 3.80 1.67
CA SER A 112 -0.39 4.76 0.57
C SER A 112 -0.99 6.10 1.00
N SER A 113 -2.10 6.06 1.76
CA SER A 113 -2.72 7.27 2.28
C SER A 113 -1.93 7.91 3.41
N LEU A 114 -1.26 7.10 4.26
CA LEU A 114 -0.31 7.64 5.24
C LEU A 114 0.86 8.36 4.56
N TYR A 115 1.37 7.82 3.45
CA TYR A 115 2.40 8.46 2.65
C TYR A 115 1.94 9.82 2.14
N ALA A 116 0.78 9.90 1.50
CA ALA A 116 0.22 11.18 1.06
C ALA A 116 0.03 12.15 2.23
N MET A 117 -0.50 11.70 3.38
CA MET A 117 -0.72 12.57 4.54
C MET A 117 0.56 13.14 5.15
N LEU A 118 1.64 12.36 5.21
CA LEU A 118 2.93 12.82 5.71
C LEU A 118 3.63 13.75 4.71
N GLU A 119 3.57 13.46 3.41
CA GLU A 119 4.12 14.32 2.37
C GLU A 119 3.40 15.68 2.34
N LEU A 120 2.07 15.69 2.53
CA LEU A 120 1.25 16.90 2.56
C LEU A 120 1.22 17.63 3.91
N ASN A 121 1.84 17.08 4.95
CA ASN A 121 1.76 17.61 6.32
C ASN A 121 0.30 17.74 6.84
N ALA A 122 -0.54 16.78 6.50
CA ALA A 122 -1.98 16.82 6.76
C ALA A 122 -2.44 15.92 7.93
N VAL A 123 -1.50 15.31 8.67
CA VAL A 123 -1.80 14.42 9.79
C VAL A 123 -2.63 15.14 10.87
N ASP A 124 -2.20 16.32 11.29
CA ASP A 124 -2.90 17.11 12.31
C ASP A 124 -4.28 17.57 11.81
N LEU A 125 -4.37 17.96 10.53
CA LEU A 125 -5.64 18.33 9.91
C LEU A 125 -6.66 17.18 9.99
N VAL A 126 -6.25 15.96 9.64
CA VAL A 126 -7.13 14.79 9.67
C VAL A 126 -7.55 14.44 11.10
N SER A 127 -6.68 14.68 12.09
CA SER A 127 -7.03 14.47 13.50
C SER A 127 -8.19 15.35 13.98
N GLN A 128 -8.41 16.50 13.35
CA GLN A 128 -9.48 17.45 13.70
C GLN A 128 -10.85 17.09 13.11
N LEU A 129 -10.96 16.03 12.29
CA LEU A 129 -12.22 15.63 11.64
C LEU A 129 -13.25 15.04 12.61
N GLY A 130 -12.89 14.80 13.87
CA GLY A 130 -13.79 14.19 14.86
C GLY A 130 -14.17 12.74 14.54
N LYS A 131 -13.34 12.05 13.74
CA LYS A 131 -13.54 10.66 13.33
C LYS A 131 -12.58 9.75 14.09
N LYS A 132 -12.98 8.50 14.32
CA LYS A 132 -12.07 7.47 14.82
C LYS A 132 -11.05 7.12 13.74
N LEU A 133 -9.77 7.44 13.95
CA LEU A 133 -8.70 7.14 13.01
C LEU A 133 -8.03 5.82 13.40
N SER A 134 -7.80 4.94 12.42
CA SER A 134 -7.23 3.63 12.67
C SER A 134 -6.22 3.23 11.60
N ILE A 135 -5.22 2.46 12.02
CA ILE A 135 -4.20 1.86 11.16
C ILE A 135 -3.93 0.44 11.63
N SER A 136 -3.61 -0.46 10.71
CA SER A 136 -3.22 -1.81 11.10
C SER A 136 -1.83 -1.80 11.75
N SER A 137 -1.57 -2.73 12.67
CA SER A 137 -0.22 -2.91 13.23
C SER A 137 0.83 -3.20 12.15
N LYS A 138 0.47 -3.94 11.09
CA LYS A 138 1.33 -4.21 9.93
C LYS A 138 1.62 -2.96 9.10
N THR A 139 0.61 -2.10 8.91
CA THR A 139 0.78 -0.80 8.26
C THR A 139 1.68 0.09 9.11
N MET A 140 1.49 0.12 10.44
CA MET A 140 2.33 0.88 11.36
C MET A 140 3.79 0.41 11.34
N GLU A 141 4.05 -0.90 11.32
CA GLU A 141 5.41 -1.47 11.18
C GLU A 141 6.14 -0.87 9.96
N ARG A 142 5.46 -0.77 8.82
CA ARG A 142 6.01 -0.16 7.60
C ARG A 142 6.08 1.38 7.69
N ALA A 143 5.07 2.01 8.27
CA ALA A 143 4.97 3.47 8.39
C ALA A 143 6.09 4.06 9.27
N LYS A 144 6.65 3.32 10.23
CA LYS A 144 7.78 3.79 11.06
C LYS A 144 8.97 4.27 10.24
N ALA A 145 9.37 3.50 9.22
CA ALA A 145 10.49 3.88 8.35
C ALA A 145 10.18 5.16 7.57
N LEU A 146 8.94 5.26 7.08
CA LEU A 146 8.45 6.43 6.36
C LEU A 146 8.41 7.70 7.24
N VAL A 147 7.84 7.58 8.44
CA VAL A 147 7.78 8.66 9.44
C VAL A 147 9.19 9.15 9.78
N LEU A 148 10.14 8.24 10.01
CA LEU A 148 11.52 8.59 10.33
C LEU A 148 12.21 9.33 9.16
N ARG A 149 12.07 8.80 7.93
CA ARG A 149 12.63 9.41 6.71
C ARG A 149 12.12 10.83 6.54
N LEU A 150 10.81 11.01 6.58
CA LEU A 150 10.18 12.32 6.38
C LEU A 150 10.46 13.29 7.51
N SER A 151 10.53 12.80 8.74
CA SER A 151 10.90 13.64 9.87
C SER A 151 12.32 14.21 9.71
N LYS A 152 13.26 13.36 9.27
CA LYS A 152 14.64 13.77 9.00
C LYS A 152 14.73 14.74 7.82
N ALA A 153 14.02 14.45 6.73
CA ALA A 153 14.06 15.26 5.52
C ALA A 153 13.48 16.68 5.74
N LYS A 154 12.41 16.80 6.54
CA LYS A 154 11.72 18.06 6.78
C LYS A 154 12.17 18.78 8.06
N GLY A 155 12.98 18.14 8.90
CA GLY A 155 13.39 18.69 10.20
C GLY A 155 12.23 18.84 11.19
N VAL A 156 11.16 18.06 11.03
CA VAL A 156 9.94 18.10 11.85
C VAL A 156 9.67 16.71 12.40
N ALA A 157 9.30 16.57 13.67
CA ALA A 157 8.92 15.28 14.24
C ALA A 157 7.48 14.93 13.87
N TYR A 158 7.31 13.94 12.99
CA TYR A 158 5.99 13.38 12.69
C TYR A 158 5.59 12.33 13.74
N THR A 159 4.34 12.38 14.17
CA THR A 159 3.73 11.37 15.05
C THR A 159 2.38 10.94 14.48
N LEU A 160 2.04 9.66 14.66
CA LEU A 160 0.73 9.10 14.33
C LEU A 160 -0.08 8.80 15.61
N SER A 161 0.15 9.57 16.68
CA SER A 161 -0.49 9.37 17.98
C SER A 161 -2.01 9.53 17.98
N SER A 162 -2.56 10.23 16.98
CA SER A 162 -4.02 10.36 16.79
C SER A 162 -4.66 9.10 16.18
N PHE A 163 -3.88 8.08 15.82
CA PHE A 163 -4.37 6.86 15.18
C PHE A 163 -4.36 5.69 16.14
N ASP A 164 -5.50 5.00 16.24
CA ASP A 164 -5.59 3.72 16.92
C ASP A 164 -4.86 2.64 16.10
N VAL A 165 -3.82 2.04 16.69
CA VAL A 165 -3.12 0.90 16.09
C VAL A 165 -3.86 -0.37 16.42
N VAL A 166 -4.44 -1.01 15.40
CA VAL A 166 -5.28 -2.20 15.54
C VAL A 166 -4.52 -3.44 15.08
N SER A 167 -4.35 -4.40 15.99
CA SER A 167 -3.78 -5.71 15.69
C SER A 167 -4.85 -6.70 15.19
N ILE A 168 -4.48 -7.54 14.24
CA ILE A 168 -5.34 -8.58 13.68
C ILE A 168 -4.70 -9.93 13.92
N ASN A 169 -5.44 -10.83 14.59
CA ASN A 169 -4.98 -12.19 14.90
C ASN A 169 -5.36 -13.20 13.80
N LYS A 170 -6.19 -12.79 12.82
CA LYS A 170 -6.62 -13.62 11.70
C LYS A 170 -5.59 -13.56 10.57
N SER A 171 -5.21 -14.73 10.03
CA SER A 171 -4.38 -14.77 8.82
C SER A 171 -5.18 -14.27 7.61
N LEU A 172 -4.63 -13.27 6.92
CA LEU A 172 -5.18 -12.70 5.68
C LEU A 172 -4.26 -12.95 4.48
N MET A 173 -3.28 -13.85 4.61
CA MET A 173 -2.32 -14.16 3.55
C MET A 173 -2.99 -14.64 2.26
N GLU A 174 -3.96 -15.56 2.37
CA GLU A 174 -4.64 -16.08 1.20
C GLU A 174 -5.49 -15.02 0.50
N PHE A 175 -6.16 -14.17 1.28
CA PHE A 175 -6.91 -13.03 0.78
C PHE A 175 -5.99 -12.04 0.05
N SER A 176 -4.86 -11.69 0.65
CA SER A 176 -3.84 -10.81 0.05
C SER A 176 -3.34 -11.38 -1.28
N ARG A 177 -2.92 -12.65 -1.30
CA ARG A 177 -2.40 -13.32 -2.50
C ARG A 177 -3.43 -13.40 -3.62
N ARG A 178 -4.67 -13.82 -3.32
CA ARG A 178 -5.72 -13.98 -4.35
C ARG A 178 -6.12 -12.65 -4.98
N ASN A 179 -6.03 -11.55 -4.24
CA ASN A 179 -6.44 -10.23 -4.71
C ASN A 179 -5.28 -9.37 -5.23
N GLY A 180 -4.04 -9.86 -5.15
CA GLY A 180 -2.86 -9.10 -5.60
C GLY A 180 -2.62 -7.84 -4.78
N ILE A 181 -2.80 -7.91 -3.46
CA ILE A 181 -2.52 -6.79 -2.55
C ILE A 181 -1.57 -7.25 -1.45
N SER A 182 -0.85 -6.32 -0.83
CA SER A 182 0.03 -6.60 0.31
C SER A 182 -0.76 -7.08 1.54
N LEU A 183 -0.06 -7.73 2.47
CA LEU A 183 -0.69 -8.19 3.71
C LEU A 183 -1.19 -7.00 4.55
N GLN A 184 -0.47 -5.87 4.53
CA GLN A 184 -0.89 -4.68 5.26
C GLN A 184 -2.14 -4.02 4.66
N GLU A 185 -2.30 -4.01 3.33
CA GLU A 185 -3.54 -3.56 2.68
C GLU A 185 -4.73 -4.45 3.07
N ALA A 186 -4.52 -5.77 3.04
CA ALA A 186 -5.54 -6.71 3.48
C ALA A 186 -5.97 -6.48 4.93
N HIS A 187 -5.02 -6.18 5.81
CA HIS A 187 -5.29 -5.82 7.20
C HIS A 187 -6.11 -4.52 7.31
N SER A 188 -5.75 -3.47 6.58
CA SER A 188 -6.50 -2.20 6.57
C SER A 188 -7.94 -2.38 6.05
N ILE A 189 -8.15 -3.15 4.98
CA ILE A 189 -9.50 -3.49 4.48
C ILE A 189 -10.30 -4.22 5.57
N TYR A 190 -9.69 -5.20 6.24
CA TYR A 190 -10.37 -5.97 7.30
C TYR A 190 -10.76 -5.10 8.50
N ILE A 191 -9.90 -4.18 8.93
CA ILE A 191 -10.18 -3.24 10.03
C ILE A 191 -11.32 -2.30 9.64
N ALA A 192 -11.25 -1.70 8.45
CA ALA A 192 -12.31 -0.83 7.94
C ALA A 192 -13.67 -1.56 7.95
N LYS A 193 -13.70 -2.82 7.52
CA LYS A 193 -14.90 -3.67 7.58
C LYS A 193 -15.40 -3.86 9.02
N LYS A 194 -14.50 -4.26 9.93
CA LYS A 194 -14.82 -4.56 11.33
C LYS A 194 -15.38 -3.34 12.07
N LEU A 195 -14.88 -2.15 11.74
CA LEU A 195 -15.29 -0.90 12.36
C LEU A 195 -16.47 -0.22 11.65
N ASN A 196 -17.07 -0.86 10.63
CA ASN A 196 -18.04 -0.24 9.73
C ASN A 196 -17.56 1.14 9.21
N GLY A 197 -16.25 1.25 8.99
CA GLY A 197 -15.57 2.47 8.59
C GLY A 197 -15.44 2.60 7.08
N ILE A 198 -14.58 3.52 6.68
CA ILE A 198 -14.14 3.73 5.31
C ILE A 198 -12.63 3.54 5.23
N LEU A 199 -12.15 2.92 4.16
CA LEU A 199 -10.73 2.84 3.87
C LEU A 199 -10.28 4.08 3.10
N VAL A 200 -9.21 4.72 3.54
CA VAL A 200 -8.49 5.71 2.73
C VAL A 200 -7.28 5.02 2.13
N SER A 201 -7.26 4.94 0.80
CA SER A 201 -6.20 4.29 0.04
C SER A 201 -6.03 5.00 -1.29
N ASP A 202 -4.80 5.33 -1.61
CA ASP A 202 -4.46 5.98 -2.87
C ASP A 202 -4.18 4.96 -3.97
N ASP A 203 -3.97 3.69 -3.62
CA ASP A 203 -3.85 2.63 -4.60
C ASP A 203 -5.21 2.20 -5.18
N ALA A 204 -5.37 2.35 -6.50
CA ALA A 204 -6.62 2.03 -7.19
C ALA A 204 -7.02 0.54 -7.07
N LYS A 205 -6.05 -0.38 -7.11
CA LYS A 205 -6.29 -1.83 -6.95
C LYS A 205 -6.81 -2.12 -5.55
N THR A 206 -6.20 -1.53 -4.53
CA THR A 206 -6.63 -1.70 -3.13
C THR A 206 -8.03 -1.14 -2.91
N ARG A 207 -8.37 0.04 -3.48
CA ARG A 207 -9.75 0.55 -3.44
C ARG A 207 -10.73 -0.38 -4.14
N GLN A 208 -10.38 -0.91 -5.31
CA GLN A 208 -11.21 -1.86 -6.05
C GLN A 208 -11.50 -3.12 -5.22
N VAL A 209 -10.46 -3.73 -4.63
CA VAL A 209 -10.59 -4.92 -3.78
C VAL A 209 -11.39 -4.61 -2.52
N SER A 210 -11.18 -3.46 -1.89
CA SER A 210 -11.97 -3.04 -0.73
C SER A 210 -13.46 -2.99 -1.05
N ARG A 211 -13.82 -2.36 -2.17
CA ARG A 211 -15.21 -2.21 -2.63
C ARG A 211 -15.85 -3.55 -2.96
N SER A 212 -15.13 -4.46 -3.64
CA SER A 212 -15.65 -5.80 -3.96
C SER A 212 -15.94 -6.64 -2.70
N TYR A 213 -15.30 -6.32 -1.58
CA TYR A 213 -15.54 -6.94 -0.28
C TYR A 213 -16.54 -6.19 0.62
N GLY A 214 -17.24 -5.20 0.07
CA GLY A 214 -18.29 -4.43 0.76
C GLY A 214 -17.74 -3.37 1.72
N VAL A 215 -16.49 -2.95 1.54
CA VAL A 215 -15.86 -1.89 2.33
C VAL A 215 -15.68 -0.67 1.43
N PRO A 216 -16.37 0.44 1.69
CA PRO A 216 -16.15 1.64 0.91
C PRO A 216 -14.71 2.12 1.10
N ALA A 217 -14.14 2.58 0.00
CA ALA A 217 -12.78 3.06 -0.05
C ALA A 217 -12.72 4.34 -0.87
N VAL A 218 -11.89 5.29 -0.44
CA VAL A 218 -11.76 6.62 -1.06
C VAL A 218 -10.29 7.00 -1.15
N PRO A 219 -9.90 7.80 -2.15
CA PRO A 219 -8.57 8.39 -2.18
C PRO A 219 -8.44 9.48 -1.12
N THR A 220 -7.20 9.79 -0.75
CA THR A 220 -6.84 10.87 0.17
C THR A 220 -7.43 12.22 -0.25
N LEU A 221 -7.57 12.49 -1.55
CA LEU A 221 -8.17 13.73 -2.04
C LEU A 221 -9.64 13.89 -1.59
N SER A 222 -10.42 12.81 -1.50
CA SER A 222 -11.78 12.85 -0.93
C SER A 222 -11.77 13.28 0.53
N LEU A 223 -10.78 12.81 1.30
CA LEU A 223 -10.61 13.19 2.71
C LEU A 223 -10.29 14.68 2.86
N LEU A 224 -9.43 15.22 1.99
CA LEU A 224 -9.12 16.64 1.98
C LEU A 224 -10.32 17.49 1.52
N SER A 225 -11.10 17.03 0.55
CA SER A 225 -12.34 17.71 0.14
C SER A 225 -13.35 17.74 1.28
N TYR A 226 -13.48 16.63 2.02
CA TYR A 226 -14.29 16.56 3.22
C TYR A 226 -13.80 17.52 4.32
N ALA A 227 -12.48 17.59 4.57
CA ALA A 227 -11.92 18.54 5.52
C ALA A 227 -12.23 19.99 5.15
N ARG A 228 -12.18 20.33 3.85
CA ARG A 228 -12.61 21.63 3.32
C ARG A 228 -14.10 21.88 3.58
N SER A 229 -14.98 20.90 3.33
CA SER A 229 -16.42 21.10 3.56
C SER A 229 -16.81 21.18 5.04
N GLN A 230 -15.95 20.69 5.94
CA GLN A 230 -16.05 20.93 7.38
C GLN A 230 -15.47 22.27 7.84
N GLY A 231 -14.91 23.08 6.93
CA GLY A 231 -14.32 24.37 7.27
C GLY A 231 -12.94 24.30 7.94
N LEU A 232 -12.31 23.12 7.98
CA LEU A 232 -10.95 22.95 8.55
C LEU A 232 -9.86 23.45 7.61
N VAL A 233 -10.17 23.56 6.32
CA VAL A 233 -9.25 24.02 5.27
C VAL A 233 -9.96 25.08 4.44
N ASN A 234 -9.35 26.26 4.29
CA ASN A 234 -9.85 27.29 3.38
C ASN A 234 -9.52 26.93 1.91
N ASN A 235 -10.19 27.59 0.95
CA ASN A 235 -10.01 27.28 -0.48
C ASN A 235 -8.57 27.44 -0.99
N ASN A 236 -7.82 28.42 -0.47
CA ASN A 236 -6.44 28.66 -0.90
C ASN A 236 -5.52 27.53 -0.42
N TYR A 237 -5.63 27.15 0.84
CA TYR A 237 -4.85 26.06 1.41
C TYR A 237 -5.23 24.70 0.79
N PHE A 238 -6.52 24.49 0.47
CA PHE A 238 -6.94 23.29 -0.26
C PHE A 238 -6.26 23.20 -1.64
N LYS A 239 -6.25 24.30 -2.41
CA LYS A 239 -5.54 24.35 -3.70
C LYS A 239 -4.05 24.07 -3.56
N GLU A 240 -3.41 24.60 -2.51
CA GLU A 240 -2.00 24.30 -2.23
C GLU A 240 -1.76 22.82 -1.97
N LEU A 241 -2.62 22.17 -1.18
CA LEU A 241 -2.55 20.72 -0.94
C LEU A 241 -2.71 19.93 -2.24
N VAL A 242 -3.69 20.30 -3.08
CA VAL A 242 -3.91 19.64 -4.38
C VAL A 242 -2.69 19.80 -5.31
N MET A 243 -2.10 21.00 -5.39
CA MET A 243 -0.88 21.21 -6.17
C MET A 243 0.29 20.38 -5.65
N LYS A 244 0.45 20.26 -4.32
CA LYS A 244 1.46 19.38 -3.71
C LYS A 244 1.21 17.91 -4.03
N MET A 245 -0.04 17.47 -4.10
CA MET A 245 -0.36 16.10 -4.52
C MET A 245 0.18 15.79 -5.92
N ALA A 246 0.15 16.76 -6.85
CA ALA A 246 0.72 16.58 -8.19
C ALA A 246 2.25 16.45 -8.21
N THR A 247 2.95 16.82 -7.14
CA THR A 247 4.42 16.63 -6.99
C THR A 247 4.80 15.24 -6.47
N ILE A 248 3.80 14.51 -5.97
CA ILE A 248 3.83 13.09 -5.67
C ILE A 248 3.29 12.41 -6.95
N PRO A 249 3.69 11.19 -7.35
CA PRO A 249 3.11 10.48 -8.52
C PRO A 249 1.62 10.13 -8.30
N PHE A 250 0.79 11.15 -8.20
CA PHE A 250 -0.57 11.11 -7.72
C PHE A 250 -1.48 11.66 -8.80
N MET A 251 -2.48 10.88 -9.17
CA MET A 251 -3.53 11.26 -10.08
C MET A 251 -4.51 12.16 -9.34
N VAL A 252 -4.75 13.32 -9.93
CA VAL A 252 -5.69 14.33 -9.44
C VAL A 252 -6.61 14.68 -10.62
N PRO A 253 -7.94 14.76 -10.43
CA PRO A 253 -8.84 15.13 -11.52
C PRO A 253 -8.58 16.58 -11.95
N LYS A 254 -8.68 16.85 -13.26
CA LYS A 254 -8.39 18.19 -13.83
C LYS A 254 -9.21 19.29 -13.15
N ASP A 255 -10.47 19.01 -12.84
CA ASP A 255 -11.42 19.93 -12.19
C ASP A 255 -10.95 20.43 -10.81
N PHE A 256 -9.99 19.74 -10.18
CA PHE A 256 -9.43 20.10 -8.88
C PHE A 256 -8.11 20.88 -8.99
N ILE A 257 -7.43 20.85 -10.14
CA ILE A 257 -6.11 21.47 -10.34
C ILE A 257 -6.24 22.96 -10.71
N GLY A 258 -7.38 23.39 -11.25
CA GLY A 258 -7.65 24.76 -11.68
C GLY A 258 -7.75 24.87 -13.19
#